data_AF-A0AAX3TFY3-F1
#
_entry.id   AF-A0AAX3TFY3-F1
#
_cell.length_a   1.000
_cell.length_b   1.000
_cell.length_c   1.000
_cell.angle_alpha   90.00
_cell.angle_beta   90.00
_cell.angle_gamma   90.00
#
_symmetry.space_group_name_H-M   'P 1'
#
loop_
_entity.id
_entity.type
_entity.pdbx_description
1 polymer ?
#
loop_
_entity_poly.entity_id
_entity_poly.type
_entity_poly.pdbx_seq_one_letter_code
_entity_poly.pdbx_strand_id
1 'polypeptide(L)'
;MEVKRKLIKDNLSFKIAIVHKLDNGFDFKSLNPDTLKNFHNFINDIFNKKMTISQIENLYMRKKTNPFTSRVIDQNIEVREIHLGKGEKQFRLFGYFNEDSYFVLTKIDPGHKFHS
;
A
#
# COMPACT_ATOMS: atom_id res chain seq x y z
N MET A 1 23.05 -7.86 8.98
CA MET A 1 21.83 -7.14 9.40
C MET A 1 20.63 -7.95 8.96
N GLU A 2 19.76 -8.31 9.89
CA GLU A 2 18.53 -9.04 9.58
C GLU A 2 17.60 -8.11 8.80
N VAL A 3 17.33 -8.44 7.53
CA VAL A 3 16.33 -7.71 6.74
C VAL A 3 14.98 -8.02 7.39
N LYS A 4 14.46 -7.10 8.21
CA LYS A 4 13.12 -7.23 8.79
C LYS A 4 12.12 -7.37 7.65
N ARG A 5 11.64 -8.61 7.45
CA ARG A 5 10.67 -8.99 6.39
C ARG A 5 9.23 -8.67 6.77
N LYS A 6 8.98 -8.38 8.05
CA LYS A 6 7.65 -8.23 8.63
C LYS A 6 7.36 -6.80 9.07
N LEU A 7 6.10 -6.39 9.00
CA LEU A 7 5.64 -5.17 9.66
C LEU A 7 5.65 -5.38 11.18
N ILE A 8 5.99 -4.35 11.95
CA ILE A 8 6.12 -4.46 13.42
C ILE A 8 4.74 -4.42 14.11
N LYS A 9 3.68 -4.05 13.39
CA LYS A 9 2.40 -3.56 13.94
C LYS A 9 1.26 -4.60 13.86
N ASP A 10 1.57 -5.85 14.19
CA ASP A 10 0.78 -7.02 13.78
C ASP A 10 -0.71 -7.05 14.18
N ASN A 11 -1.06 -6.54 15.36
CA ASN A 11 -2.41 -6.66 15.91
C ASN A 11 -3.27 -5.40 15.78
N LEU A 12 -2.75 -4.34 15.17
CA LEU A 12 -3.50 -3.10 15.00
C LEU A 12 -4.43 -3.19 13.80
N SER A 13 -5.64 -2.62 13.91
CA SER A 13 -6.55 -2.49 12.78
C SER A 13 -5.92 -1.68 11.66
N PHE A 14 -6.11 -2.12 10.42
CA PHE A 14 -5.62 -1.43 9.26
C PHE A 14 -6.38 -0.11 9.03
N LYS A 15 -5.64 0.97 8.80
CA LYS A 15 -6.15 2.31 8.50
C LYS A 15 -5.38 2.88 7.31
N ILE A 16 -6.02 3.75 6.52
CA ILE A 16 -5.38 4.46 5.42
C ILE A 16 -5.41 5.96 5.68
N ALA A 17 -4.35 6.67 5.30
CA ALA A 17 -4.30 8.12 5.27
C ALA A 17 -3.73 8.63 3.95
N ILE A 18 -4.11 9.84 3.57
CA ILE A 18 -3.44 10.64 2.54
C ILE A 18 -2.85 11.83 3.27
N VAL A 19 -1.53 11.85 3.39
CA VAL A 19 -0.79 12.87 4.15
C VAL A 19 -0.01 13.80 3.22
N HIS A 20 0.39 13.30 2.06
CA HIS A 20 1.12 14.03 1.04
C HIS A 20 0.49 13.81 -0.33
N LYS A 21 0.94 14.56 -1.34
CA LYS A 21 0.54 14.32 -2.72
C LYS A 21 1.02 12.92 -3.17
N LEU A 22 0.13 12.18 -3.83
CA LEU A 22 0.49 10.92 -4.49
C LEU A 22 1.39 11.18 -5.69
N ASP A 23 2.15 10.18 -6.11
CA ASP A 23 3.06 10.30 -7.25
C ASP A 23 2.28 10.64 -8.54
N ASN A 24 2.87 11.51 -9.35
CA ASN A 24 2.24 11.99 -10.58
C ASN A 24 1.87 10.82 -11.51
N GLY A 25 0.63 10.80 -11.99
CA GLY A 25 0.11 9.73 -12.85
C GLY A 25 -0.32 8.47 -12.11
N PHE A 26 -0.22 8.43 -10.77
CA PHE A 26 -0.67 7.33 -9.91
C PHE A 26 -1.58 7.84 -8.77
N ASP A 27 -2.30 8.92 -9.03
CA ASP A 27 -3.29 9.50 -8.12
C ASP A 27 -4.73 9.12 -8.53
N PHE A 28 -5.73 9.68 -7.86
CA PHE A 28 -7.14 9.42 -8.18
C PHE A 28 -7.55 9.86 -9.59
N LYS A 29 -6.86 10.85 -10.18
CA LYS A 29 -7.14 11.32 -11.54
C LYS A 29 -6.71 10.28 -12.59
N SER A 30 -5.77 9.40 -12.24
CA SER A 30 -5.34 8.30 -13.11
C SER A 30 -6.36 7.15 -13.20
N LEU A 31 -7.42 7.17 -12.38
CA LEU A 31 -8.43 6.11 -12.32
C LEU A 31 -9.58 6.35 -13.30
N ASN A 32 -9.93 5.32 -14.06
CA ASN A 32 -11.18 5.21 -14.82
C ASN A 32 -12.26 4.48 -13.98
N PRO A 33 -13.53 4.42 -14.43
CA PRO A 33 -14.60 3.80 -13.65
C PRO A 33 -14.33 2.36 -13.18
N ASP A 34 -13.74 1.51 -14.03
CA ASP A 34 -13.43 0.11 -13.69
C ASP A 34 -12.32 0.00 -12.64
N THR A 35 -11.28 0.80 -12.79
CA THR A 35 -10.14 0.83 -11.86
C THR A 35 -10.50 1.47 -10.53
N LEU A 36 -11.39 2.46 -10.54
CA LEU A 36 -11.99 3.03 -9.32
C LEU A 36 -12.86 1.99 -8.58
N LYS A 37 -13.65 1.20 -9.32
CA LYS A 37 -14.41 0.07 -8.73
C LYS A 37 -13.48 -0.95 -8.09
N ASN A 38 -12.34 -1.26 -8.72
CA ASN A 38 -11.34 -2.16 -8.14
C ASN A 38 -10.72 -1.59 -6.86
N PHE A 39 -10.37 -0.30 -6.84
CA PHE A 39 -9.92 0.40 -5.64
C PHE A 39 -10.96 0.29 -4.52
N HIS A 40 -12.22 0.65 -4.82
CA HIS A 40 -13.31 0.59 -3.86
C HIS A 40 -13.51 -0.82 -3.29
N ASN A 41 -13.55 -1.84 -4.15
CA ASN A 41 -13.70 -3.23 -3.73
C ASN A 41 -12.54 -3.71 -2.86
N PHE A 42 -11.30 -3.31 -3.19
CA PHE A 42 -10.12 -3.67 -2.39
C PHE A 42 -10.20 -3.09 -0.98
N ILE A 43 -10.53 -1.80 -0.87
CA ILE A 43 -10.69 -1.13 0.43
C ILE A 43 -11.87 -1.69 1.21
N ASN A 44 -12.99 -1.93 0.55
CA ASN A 44 -14.19 -2.48 1.17
C ASN A 44 -13.98 -3.91 1.70
N ASP A 45 -13.22 -4.76 1.00
CA ASP A 45 -12.85 -6.11 1.46
C ASP A 45 -12.07 -6.04 2.79
N ILE A 46 -11.13 -5.10 2.89
CA ILE A 46 -10.31 -4.90 4.08
C ILE A 46 -11.15 -4.39 5.26
N PHE A 47 -11.93 -3.33 5.03
CA PHE A 47 -12.68 -2.68 6.10
C PHE A 47 -13.88 -3.50 6.60
N ASN A 48 -14.60 -4.19 5.71
CA ASN A 48 -15.70 -5.07 6.13
C ASN A 48 -15.20 -6.24 6.98
N LYS A 49 -14.01 -6.75 6.69
CA LYS A 49 -13.39 -7.83 7.46
C LYS A 49 -12.64 -7.34 8.69
N LYS A 50 -12.60 -6.02 8.93
CA LYS A 50 -11.91 -5.37 10.06
C LYS A 50 -10.47 -5.88 10.24
N MET A 51 -9.76 -6.05 9.12
CA MET A 51 -8.47 -6.73 9.14
C MET A 51 -7.41 -5.96 9.94
N THR A 52 -6.55 -6.71 10.60
CA THR A 52 -5.32 -6.19 11.22
C THR A 52 -4.20 -6.03 10.20
N ILE A 53 -3.17 -5.25 10.54
CA ILE A 53 -2.00 -5.06 9.69
C ILE A 53 -1.32 -6.40 9.37
N SER A 54 -1.20 -7.34 10.33
CA SER A 54 -0.63 -8.67 10.04
C SER A 54 -1.47 -9.48 9.06
N GLN A 55 -2.80 -9.40 9.15
CA GLN A 55 -3.68 -10.05 8.18
C GLN A 55 -3.53 -9.43 6.79
N ILE A 56 -3.42 -8.10 6.71
CA ILE A 56 -3.14 -7.39 5.46
C ILE A 56 -1.80 -7.80 4.87
N GLU A 57 -0.76 -7.86 5.70
CA GLU A 57 0.56 -8.29 5.30
C GLU A 57 0.53 -9.68 4.68
N ASN A 58 -0.10 -10.64 5.37
CA ASN A 58 -0.16 -12.03 4.93
C ASN A 58 -0.96 -12.24 3.65
N LEU A 59 -2.04 -11.48 3.45
CA LEU A 59 -2.98 -11.66 2.34
C LEU A 59 -2.65 -10.80 1.11
N TYR A 60 -2.14 -9.60 1.31
CA TYR A 60 -2.00 -8.60 0.26
C TYR A 60 -0.57 -8.06 0.07
N MET A 61 0.33 -8.20 1.05
CA MET A 61 1.72 -7.77 0.81
C MET A 61 2.43 -8.77 -0.10
N ARG A 62 3.07 -8.26 -1.16
CA ARG A 62 3.77 -9.12 -2.12
C ARG A 62 5.01 -9.74 -1.47
N LYS A 63 5.08 -11.08 -1.48
CA LYS A 63 6.21 -11.86 -0.97
C LYS A 63 7.35 -11.90 -1.99
N LYS A 64 8.09 -10.80 -2.14
CA LYS A 64 9.41 -10.77 -2.83
C LYS A 64 10.54 -11.01 -1.84
N THR A 65 11.76 -11.30 -2.33
CA THR A 65 12.98 -11.45 -1.51
C THR A 65 13.20 -10.26 -0.56
N ASN A 66 12.86 -9.05 -1.02
CA ASN A 66 12.70 -7.86 -0.19
C ASN A 66 11.41 -7.11 -0.60
N PRO A 67 10.38 -7.03 0.27
CA PRO A 67 9.13 -6.34 -0.03
C PRO A 67 9.18 -4.83 0.24
N PHE A 68 10.30 -4.32 0.76
CA PHE A 68 10.47 -2.92 1.13
C PHE A 68 11.36 -2.18 0.14
N THR A 69 10.89 -1.02 -0.31
CA THR A 69 11.65 -0.07 -1.12
C THR A 69 11.90 1.19 -0.29
N SER A 70 13.16 1.48 0.02
CA SER A 70 13.53 2.76 0.65
C SER A 70 13.49 3.86 -0.41
N ARG A 71 12.79 4.96 -0.13
CA ARG A 71 12.81 6.17 -0.96
C ARG A 71 12.54 7.42 -0.14
N VAL A 72 12.93 8.56 -0.69
CA VAL A 72 12.57 9.88 -0.17
C VAL A 72 11.28 10.34 -0.86
N ILE A 73 10.32 10.83 -0.09
CA ILE A 73 9.09 11.46 -0.60
C ILE A 73 9.12 12.96 -0.32
N ASP A 74 7.99 13.63 -0.57
CA ASP A 74 7.82 15.06 -0.32
C ASP A 74 8.41 15.50 1.04
N GLN A 75 8.93 16.71 1.09
CA GLN A 75 9.57 17.30 2.28
C GLN A 75 10.79 16.53 2.80
N ASN A 76 11.49 15.80 1.94
CA ASN A 76 12.68 14.99 2.29
C ASN A 76 12.43 13.89 3.33
N ILE A 77 11.21 13.35 3.38
CA ILE A 77 10.87 12.28 4.32
C ILE A 77 11.35 10.94 3.75
N GLU A 78 12.22 10.24 4.48
CA GLU A 78 12.60 8.86 4.17
C GLU A 78 11.51 7.87 4.58
N VAL A 79 11.08 7.02 3.66
CA VAL A 79 10.04 6.01 3.90
C VAL A 79 10.45 4.64 3.39
N ARG A 80 9.93 3.59 4.04
CA ARG A 80 9.99 2.21 3.55
C ARG A 80 8.66 1.85 2.92
N GLU A 81 8.57 2.06 1.61
CA GLU A 81 7.37 1.78 0.81
C GLU A 81 7.19 0.27 0.63
N ILE A 82 5.94 -0.18 0.72
CA ILE A 82 5.49 -1.55 0.43
C ILE A 82 4.37 -1.50 -0.61
N HIS A 83 4.10 -2.65 -1.23
CA HIS A 83 2.98 -2.78 -2.17
C HIS A 83 1.95 -3.77 -1.63
N LEU A 84 0.69 -3.34 -1.60
CA LEU A 84 -0.47 -4.15 -1.27
C LEU A 84 -1.26 -4.47 -2.54
N GLY A 85 -1.55 -5.75 -2.79
CA GLY A 85 -2.34 -6.22 -3.92
C GLY A 85 -2.73 -7.69 -3.77
N LYS A 86 -3.81 -8.11 -4.42
CA LYS A 86 -4.35 -9.48 -4.30
C LYS A 86 -3.86 -10.38 -5.44
N GLY A 87 -2.87 -11.24 -5.18
CA GLY A 87 -2.34 -12.21 -6.14
C GLY A 87 -1.61 -11.57 -7.34
N GLU A 88 -1.64 -12.22 -8.50
CA GLU A 88 -1.07 -11.68 -9.76
C GLU A 88 -1.90 -10.56 -10.40
N LYS A 89 -2.99 -10.12 -9.74
CA LYS A 89 -3.83 -9.04 -10.29
C LYS A 89 -3.04 -7.74 -10.43
N GLN A 90 -3.41 -6.98 -11.45
CA GLN A 90 -2.70 -5.75 -11.85
C GLN A 90 -2.83 -4.61 -10.82
N PHE A 91 -3.88 -4.61 -9.99
CA PHE A 91 -4.17 -3.53 -9.05
C PHE A 91 -3.26 -3.56 -7.81
N ARG A 92 -2.65 -2.41 -7.50
CA ARG A 92 -1.73 -2.22 -6.37
C ARG A 92 -1.92 -0.88 -5.68
N LEU A 93 -1.81 -0.91 -4.36
CA LEU A 93 -1.59 0.28 -3.53
C LEU A 93 -0.15 0.30 -3.05
N PHE A 94 0.51 1.44 -3.21
CA PHE A 94 1.83 1.69 -2.66
C PHE A 94 1.68 2.62 -1.48
N GLY A 95 2.47 2.37 -0.45
CA GLY A 95 2.44 3.21 0.73
C GLY A 95 3.40 2.73 1.80
N TYR A 96 3.39 3.43 2.93
CA TYR A 96 4.22 3.10 4.09
C TYR A 96 3.39 3.23 5.36
N PHE A 97 3.82 2.58 6.45
CA PHE A 97 3.20 2.79 7.75
C PHE A 97 3.89 3.94 8.47
N ASN A 98 3.16 4.98 8.81
CA ASN A 98 3.67 6.08 9.66
C ASN A 98 3.72 5.67 11.14
N GLU A 99 4.17 6.57 12.00
CA GLU A 99 4.29 6.34 13.45
C GLU A 99 2.94 6.00 14.10
N ASP A 100 1.85 6.64 13.66
CA ASP A 100 0.48 6.40 14.10
C ASP A 100 -0.17 5.12 13.54
N SER A 101 0.55 4.35 12.73
CA SER A 101 0.09 3.07 12.16
C SER A 101 -0.94 3.20 11.04
N TYR A 102 -1.02 4.38 10.41
CA TYR A 102 -1.75 4.55 9.16
C TYR A 102 -0.89 4.07 8.00
N PHE A 103 -1.49 3.32 7.09
CA PHE A 103 -0.94 3.11 5.77
C PHE A 103 -1.11 4.39 4.95
N VAL A 104 -0.04 5.18 4.86
CA VAL A 104 0.00 6.42 4.10
C VAL A 104 0.18 6.07 2.62
N LEU A 105 -0.81 6.42 1.82
CA LEU A 105 -0.87 6.11 0.39
C LEU A 105 0.09 7.01 -0.40
N THR A 106 0.92 6.40 -1.25
CA THR A 106 1.86 7.11 -2.15
C THR A 106 1.51 6.92 -3.63
N LYS A 107 0.96 5.75 -4.01
CA LYS A 107 0.53 5.45 -5.39
C LYS A 107 -0.70 4.55 -5.42
N ILE A 108 -1.57 4.79 -6.40
CA ILE A 108 -2.61 3.86 -6.83
C ILE A 108 -2.21 3.40 -8.24
N ASP A 109 -1.76 2.15 -8.38
CA ASP A 109 -1.39 1.58 -9.68
C ASP A 109 -2.39 0.48 -10.06
N PRO A 110 -3.46 0.83 -10.77
CA PRO A 110 -4.50 -0.14 -11.08
C PRO A 110 -4.13 -1.11 -12.22
N GLY A 111 -3.14 -0.76 -13.04
CA GLY A 111 -2.80 -1.45 -14.28
C GLY A 111 -1.43 -2.12 -14.28
N HIS A 112 -0.78 -2.24 -13.11
CA HIS A 112 0.60 -2.71 -12.99
C HIS A 112 1.56 -1.95 -13.93
N LYS A 113 1.33 -0.66 -14.12
CA LYS A 113 2.19 0.18 -14.97
C LYS A 113 3.51 0.51 -14.29
N PHE A 114 3.55 0.43 -12.96
CA PHE A 114 4.77 0.63 -12.20
C PHE A 114 5.43 -0.71 -11.86
N HIS A 115 6.67 -0.87 -12.31
CA HIS A 115 7.52 -2.00 -12.00
C HIS A 115 8.61 -1.54 -11.04
N SER A 116 8.47 -1.93 -9.77
CA SER A 116 9.52 -1.85 -8.75
C SER A 116 9.85 -3.23 -8.21
#